data_AF-A0A1V8SGB6-F1
#
_entry.id   AF-A0A1V8SGB6-F1
#
_cell.length_a   1.000
_cell.length_b   1.000
_cell.length_c   1.000
_cell.angle_alpha   90.00
_cell.angle_beta   90.00
_cell.angle_gamma   90.00
#
_symmetry.space_group_name_H-M   'P 1'
#
loop_
_entity.id
_entity.type
_entity.pdbx_description
1 polymer ?
#
loop_
_entity_poly.entity_id
_entity_poly.type
_entity_poly.pdbx_seq_one_letter_code
_entity_poly.pdbx_strand_id
1 'polypeptide(L)'
;MPAHAEQILLSTGRDDWSSKIEDEPQGLAVREIKKLMGRGGKMSDPYHNVMITNSSFAASPSDSGPASSAFLFPSFKYVSELPTSPAELESFLRGFVLPKKLHSAHSVLSPDLQHNMLRQPELQSQFPAVRPVDEILVLICGHGSRDSRCGTLGPLLRDEFSDQLSAQSFSVLSSPPTSSSPDSSISPSARVGVISHIGGHKFAGNVIIYIPPSMTGHALAGRGIWYGRVGPENVEGIVRETIVGGKVIQDLFRGGVGKGGNVMRL
;
A
#
# COMPACT_ATOMS: atom_id res chain seq x y z
N MET A 1 1.91 -0.18 -16.34
CA MET A 1 2.47 0.54 -15.17
C MET A 1 3.40 -0.43 -14.44
N PRO A 2 4.50 0.04 -13.83
CA PRO A 2 5.34 -0.89 -13.09
C PRO A 2 4.56 -1.42 -11.91
N ALA A 3 4.35 -2.73 -11.87
CA ALA A 3 4.00 -3.39 -10.62
C ALA A 3 5.11 -3.07 -9.61
N HIS A 4 4.74 -2.68 -8.40
CA HIS A 4 5.68 -2.56 -7.30
C HIS A 4 5.90 -3.95 -6.70
N ALA A 5 7.12 -4.19 -6.23
CA ALA A 5 7.45 -5.37 -5.45
C ALA A 5 6.95 -5.22 -4.00
N GLU A 6 6.96 -3.98 -3.48
CA GLU A 6 6.35 -3.62 -2.21
C GLU A 6 5.82 -2.16 -2.30
N GLN A 7 4.73 -1.86 -1.61
CA GLN A 7 4.20 -0.53 -1.37
C GLN A 7 4.28 -0.27 0.12
N ILE A 8 4.92 0.82 0.50
CA ILE A 8 4.88 1.38 1.85
C ILE A 8 3.83 2.49 1.82
N LEU A 9 2.66 2.22 2.40
CA LEU A 9 1.55 3.15 2.48
C LEU A 9 1.51 3.78 3.87
N LEU A 10 2.00 5.02 3.97
CA LEU A 10 2.09 5.77 5.22
C LEU A 10 0.73 6.38 5.58
N SER A 11 0.31 6.20 6.82
CA SER A 11 -0.93 6.76 7.37
C SER A 11 -0.67 8.19 7.84
N THR A 12 -1.20 9.18 7.11
CA THR A 12 -0.93 10.61 7.42
C THR A 12 -2.15 11.36 7.92
N GLY A 13 -3.36 10.78 7.80
CA GLY A 13 -4.62 11.44 8.13
C GLY A 13 -4.97 12.62 7.22
N ARG A 14 -4.31 12.76 6.06
CA ARG A 14 -4.48 13.87 5.12
C ARG A 14 -5.04 13.41 3.79
N ASP A 15 -5.87 14.25 3.18
CA ASP A 15 -6.46 13.99 1.85
C ASP A 15 -5.67 14.60 0.69
N ASP A 16 -4.68 15.47 0.97
CA ASP A 16 -3.75 16.01 -0.03
C ASP A 16 -2.39 16.34 0.59
N TRP A 17 -1.37 16.43 -0.26
CA TRP A 17 0.03 16.64 0.10
C TRP A 17 0.70 17.62 -0.87
N SER A 18 1.87 18.10 -0.50
CA SER A 18 2.79 18.79 -1.41
C SER A 18 3.12 17.89 -2.60
N SER A 19 3.39 18.52 -3.75
CA SER A 19 3.64 17.82 -5.01
C SER A 19 4.67 16.69 -4.85
N LYS A 20 5.70 16.91 -4.05
CA LYS A 20 6.59 15.87 -3.52
C LYS A 20 6.21 15.58 -2.07
N ILE A 21 5.82 14.34 -1.78
CA ILE A 21 5.40 13.91 -0.45
C ILE A 21 6.50 14.00 0.62
N GLU A 22 7.77 14.06 0.21
CA GLU A 22 8.93 14.26 1.07
C GLU A 22 9.14 15.71 1.51
N ASP A 23 8.54 16.67 0.80
CA ASP A 23 8.60 18.09 1.12
C ASP A 23 7.59 18.46 2.23
N GLU A 24 6.73 17.52 2.62
CA GLU A 24 5.78 17.68 3.73
C GLU A 24 6.52 17.91 5.05
N PRO A 25 6.13 18.91 5.87
CA PRO A 25 6.77 19.16 7.17
C PRO A 25 6.86 17.89 8.04
N GLN A 26 5.76 17.15 8.13
CA GLN A 26 5.59 15.87 8.84
C GLN A 26 6.10 14.64 8.06
N GLY A 27 6.68 14.83 6.87
CA GLY A 27 7.16 13.77 5.98
C GLY A 27 8.51 13.15 6.37
N LEU A 28 8.87 13.12 7.66
CA LEU A 28 10.18 12.61 8.12
C LEU A 28 10.41 11.16 7.70
N ALA A 29 9.42 10.28 7.94
CA ALA A 29 9.50 8.87 7.53
C ALA A 29 9.67 8.75 6.00
N VAL A 30 8.88 9.50 5.22
CA VAL A 30 9.00 9.53 3.74
C VAL A 30 10.41 9.92 3.32
N ARG A 31 10.97 10.98 3.91
CA ARG A 31 12.31 11.50 3.59
C ARG A 31 13.39 10.45 3.85
N GLU A 32 13.38 9.84 5.03
CA GLU A 32 14.40 8.85 5.39
C GLU A 32 14.27 7.57 4.55
N ILE A 33 13.05 7.06 4.31
CA ILE A 33 12.85 5.91 3.43
C ILE A 33 13.34 6.23 2.01
N LYS A 34 13.01 7.42 1.47
CA LYS A 34 13.48 7.84 0.14
C LYS A 34 14.98 8.05 0.07
N LYS A 35 15.62 8.52 1.14
CA LYS A 35 17.08 8.65 1.22
C LYS A 35 17.77 7.28 1.17
N LEU A 36 17.16 6.27 1.78
CA LEU A 36 17.70 4.91 1.81
C LEU A 36 17.44 4.12 0.52
N MET A 37 16.22 4.20 -0.03
CA MET A 37 15.78 3.36 -1.16
C MET A 37 15.68 4.09 -2.50
N GLY A 38 15.60 5.42 -2.48
CA GLY A 38 15.55 6.25 -3.68
C GLY A 38 16.87 6.25 -4.45
N ARG A 39 16.91 7.00 -5.54
CA ARG A 39 18.07 7.05 -6.45
C ARG A 39 19.36 7.42 -5.69
N GLY A 40 20.34 6.53 -5.71
CA GLY A 40 21.63 6.72 -5.04
C GLY A 40 21.63 6.37 -3.54
N GLY A 41 20.49 5.90 -3.00
CA GLY A 41 20.41 5.39 -1.64
C GLY A 41 21.08 4.02 -1.50
N LYS A 42 21.53 3.71 -0.27
CA LYS A 42 22.24 2.46 0.07
C LYS A 42 21.44 1.19 -0.26
N MET A 43 20.11 1.27 -0.22
CA MET A 43 19.18 0.17 -0.49
C MET A 43 18.42 0.37 -1.81
N SER A 44 18.97 1.19 -2.71
CA SER A 44 18.39 1.37 -4.04
C SER A 44 18.59 0.13 -4.90
N ASP A 45 17.50 -0.46 -5.37
CA ASP A 45 17.53 -1.57 -6.31
C ASP A 45 16.55 -1.31 -7.47
N PRO A 46 17.03 -1.07 -8.71
CA PRO A 46 16.16 -0.84 -9.86
C PRO A 46 15.32 -2.07 -10.25
N TYR A 47 15.67 -3.26 -9.76
CA TYR A 47 14.94 -4.51 -10.02
C TYR A 47 13.93 -4.85 -8.91
N HIS A 48 13.89 -4.09 -7.81
CA HIS A 48 12.94 -4.24 -6.71
C HIS A 48 12.23 -2.92 -6.42
N ASN A 49 11.25 -2.59 -7.27
CA ASN A 49 10.53 -1.32 -7.20
C ASN A 49 9.68 -1.21 -5.92
N VAL A 50 10.06 -0.32 -5.00
CA VAL A 50 9.30 -0.01 -3.78
C VAL A 50 8.55 1.30 -3.97
N MET A 51 7.22 1.23 -3.93
CA MET A 51 6.35 2.39 -4.05
C MET A 51 6.10 2.99 -2.67
N ILE A 52 6.40 4.28 -2.49
CA ILE A 52 6.16 4.99 -1.22
C ILE A 52 5.02 5.97 -1.45
N THR A 53 3.95 5.83 -0.67
CA THR A 53 2.75 6.64 -0.80
C THR A 53 2.23 7.07 0.56
N ASN A 54 1.69 8.28 0.65
CA ASN A 54 0.89 8.70 1.80
C ASN A 54 -0.58 8.34 1.60
N SER A 55 -1.33 8.25 2.70
CA SER A 55 -2.77 7.98 2.71
C SER A 55 -3.52 8.88 3.68
N SER A 56 -4.83 9.00 3.43
CA SER A 56 -5.80 9.64 4.30
C SER A 56 -6.11 8.88 5.57
N PHE A 57 -5.60 7.65 5.73
CA PHE A 57 -5.79 6.90 6.96
C PHE A 57 -5.08 7.61 8.12
N ALA A 58 -5.77 7.73 9.25
CA ALA A 58 -5.17 8.22 10.48
C ALA A 58 -4.06 7.27 10.95
N ALA A 59 -2.96 7.84 11.43
CA ALA A 59 -1.90 7.05 12.05
C ALA A 59 -2.40 6.41 13.36
N SER A 60 -1.86 5.25 13.71
CA SER A 60 -2.08 4.69 15.05
C SER A 60 -1.47 5.63 16.10
N PRO A 61 -2.17 5.87 17.23
CA PRO A 61 -1.60 6.65 18.32
C PRO A 61 -0.35 5.96 18.86
N SER A 62 0.63 6.77 19.26
CA SER A 62 1.89 6.32 19.87
C SER A 62 2.04 7.01 21.22
N ASP A 63 2.41 6.23 22.24
CA ASP A 63 2.70 6.74 23.59
C ASP A 63 4.12 7.33 23.70
N SER A 64 4.98 7.05 22.72
CA SER A 64 6.43 7.23 22.73
C SER A 64 6.93 8.29 21.73
N GLY A 65 6.07 8.85 20.88
CA GLY A 65 6.48 9.80 19.85
C GLY A 65 5.37 10.23 18.88
N PRO A 66 5.72 10.86 17.74
CA PRO A 66 4.73 11.23 16.73
C PRO A 66 4.09 9.97 16.14
N ALA A 67 2.75 9.96 16.10
CA ALA A 67 1.97 8.88 15.52
C ALA A 67 2.44 8.59 14.07
N SER A 68 2.91 7.38 13.83
CA SER A 68 3.46 6.97 12.54
C SER A 68 3.16 5.50 12.32
N SER A 69 2.32 5.20 11.32
CA SER A 69 1.95 3.84 10.97
C SER A 69 1.94 3.64 9.46
N ALA A 70 2.05 2.38 9.02
CA ALA A 70 2.05 2.07 7.60
C ALA A 70 1.43 0.71 7.30
N PHE A 71 0.88 0.60 6.09
CA PHE A 71 0.56 -0.68 5.49
C PHE A 71 1.66 -1.08 4.49
N LEU A 72 1.93 -2.38 4.42
CA LEU A 72 2.85 -3.00 3.48
C LEU A 72 2.08 -3.95 2.56
N PHE A 73 2.12 -3.68 1.26
CA PHE A 73 1.52 -4.53 0.23
C PHE A 73 2.54 -4.92 -0.84
N PRO A 74 2.51 -6.13 -1.39
CA PRO A 74 1.53 -7.19 -1.18
C PRO A 74 1.85 -8.09 0.02
N SER A 75 2.68 -7.65 0.98
CA SER A 75 2.95 -8.42 2.19
C SER A 75 1.75 -8.54 3.14
N PHE A 76 0.71 -7.71 2.98
CA PHE A 76 -0.48 -7.64 3.85
C PHE A 76 -0.11 -7.52 5.33
N LYS A 77 0.76 -6.56 5.64
CA LYS A 77 1.17 -6.25 7.00
C LYS A 77 0.81 -4.82 7.35
N TYR A 78 0.29 -4.60 8.55
CA TYR A 78 0.14 -3.29 9.14
C TYR A 78 1.16 -3.11 10.26
N VAL A 79 1.84 -1.97 10.25
CA VAL A 79 2.84 -1.58 11.24
C VAL A 79 2.26 -0.41 12.00
N SER A 80 1.88 -0.61 13.26
CA SER A 80 1.23 0.42 14.08
C SER A 80 2.20 1.48 14.59
N GLU A 81 3.49 1.14 14.68
CA GLU A 81 4.54 2.05 15.13
C GLU A 81 5.75 1.91 14.20
N LEU A 82 5.91 2.90 13.31
CA LEU A 82 7.08 2.96 12.43
C LEU A 82 8.29 3.48 13.20
N PRO A 83 9.49 2.95 12.93
CA PRO A 83 10.72 3.46 13.54
C PRO A 83 10.99 4.90 13.16
N THR A 84 11.52 5.66 14.11
CA THR A 84 11.82 7.09 13.93
C THR A 84 13.31 7.34 13.70
N SER A 85 14.19 6.45 14.17
CA SER A 85 15.63 6.59 13.94
C SER A 85 16.08 6.00 12.59
N PRO A 86 17.10 6.57 11.92
CA PRO A 86 17.58 6.04 10.64
C PRO A 86 18.09 4.59 10.72
N ALA A 87 18.72 4.20 11.83
CA ALA A 87 19.27 2.86 12.02
C ALA A 87 18.18 1.80 12.18
N GLU A 88 17.16 2.07 13.00
CA GLU A 88 16.02 1.17 13.15
C GLU A 88 15.18 1.09 11.87
N LEU A 89 15.03 2.22 11.16
CA LEU A 89 14.36 2.24 9.87
C LEU A 89 15.11 1.39 8.84
N GLU A 90 16.45 1.44 8.82
CA GLU A 90 17.25 0.54 7.99
C GLU A 90 16.99 -0.94 8.33
N SER A 91 17.01 -1.30 9.62
CA SER A 91 16.68 -2.65 10.08
C SER A 91 15.26 -3.07 9.70
N PHE A 92 14.29 -2.16 9.78
CA PHE A 92 12.90 -2.40 9.39
C PHE A 92 12.79 -2.68 7.89
N LEU A 93 13.42 -1.87 7.04
CA LEU A 93 13.39 -2.07 5.59
C LEU A 93 14.05 -3.40 5.20
N ARG A 94 15.16 -3.78 5.84
CA ARG A 94 15.79 -5.10 5.68
C ARG A 94 14.88 -6.23 6.15
N GLY A 95 14.17 -6.06 7.25
CA GLY A 95 13.27 -7.08 7.80
C GLY A 95 12.04 -7.33 6.92
N PHE A 96 11.43 -6.27 6.39
CA PHE A 96 10.09 -6.35 5.80
C PHE A 96 10.00 -6.01 4.31
N VAL A 97 10.90 -5.20 3.76
CA VAL A 97 10.67 -4.56 2.45
C VAL A 97 11.60 -5.08 1.36
N LEU A 98 12.88 -5.29 1.65
CA LEU A 98 13.89 -5.74 0.68
C LEU A 98 13.51 -7.03 -0.07
N PRO A 99 14.09 -7.30 -1.25
CA PRO A 99 13.77 -8.49 -2.04
C PRO A 99 14.14 -9.78 -1.29
N LYS A 100 13.31 -10.82 -1.44
CA LYS A 100 13.64 -12.18 -0.97
C LYS A 100 14.65 -12.89 -1.89
N LYS A 101 14.75 -12.44 -3.14
CA LYS A 101 15.65 -12.99 -4.16
C LYS A 101 16.15 -11.83 -5.02
N LEU A 102 17.47 -11.77 -5.23
CA LEU A 102 18.08 -10.77 -6.10
C LEU A 102 17.86 -11.11 -7.58
N HIS A 103 17.79 -10.06 -8.39
CA HIS A 103 17.88 -10.18 -9.84
C HIS A 103 19.27 -10.67 -10.26
N SER A 104 19.35 -11.41 -11.37
CA SER A 104 20.62 -11.98 -11.87
C SER A 104 21.69 -10.93 -12.17
N ALA A 105 21.28 -9.70 -12.47
CA ALA A 105 22.17 -8.56 -12.67
C ALA A 105 23.05 -8.26 -11.45
N HIS A 106 22.66 -8.68 -10.25
CA HIS A 106 23.43 -8.48 -9.01
C HIS A 106 24.53 -9.54 -8.80
N SER A 107 24.66 -10.51 -9.70
CA SER A 107 25.70 -11.58 -9.62
C SER A 107 27.13 -11.05 -9.62
N VAL A 108 27.35 -9.84 -10.14
CA VAL A 108 28.67 -9.17 -10.17
C VAL A 108 29.08 -8.54 -8.83
N LEU A 109 28.15 -8.42 -7.88
CA LEU A 109 28.41 -7.84 -6.57
C LEU A 109 29.10 -8.85 -5.63
N SER A 110 29.82 -8.35 -4.62
CA SER A 110 30.39 -9.22 -3.60
C SER A 110 29.30 -9.91 -2.76
N PRO A 111 29.58 -11.08 -2.16
CA PRO A 111 28.61 -11.78 -1.31
C PRO A 111 28.05 -10.92 -0.18
N ASP A 112 28.88 -10.08 0.45
CA ASP A 112 28.46 -9.19 1.53
C ASP A 112 27.49 -8.11 1.04
N LEU A 113 27.71 -7.54 -0.15
CA LEU A 113 26.80 -6.57 -0.74
C LEU A 113 25.48 -7.24 -1.12
N GLN A 114 25.52 -8.42 -1.71
CA GLN A 114 24.32 -9.20 -2.02
C GLN A 114 23.51 -9.51 -0.76
N HIS A 115 24.17 -9.93 0.32
CA HIS A 115 23.52 -10.21 1.59
C HIS A 115 22.84 -8.97 2.20
N ASN A 116 23.47 -7.80 2.09
CA ASN A 116 22.91 -6.54 2.56
C ASN A 116 21.72 -6.03 1.73
N MET A 117 21.56 -6.52 0.50
CA MET A 117 20.44 -6.18 -0.39
C MET A 117 19.25 -7.13 -0.28
N LEU A 118 19.41 -8.25 0.42
CA LEU A 118 18.35 -9.24 0.63
C LEU A 118 17.55 -8.95 1.90
N ARG A 119 16.29 -9.39 1.89
CA ARG A 119 15.43 -9.42 3.08
C ARG A 119 16.07 -10.29 4.17
N GLN A 120 16.04 -9.82 5.41
CA GLN A 120 16.58 -10.48 6.59
C GLN A 120 15.44 -10.74 7.59
N PRO A 121 14.70 -11.85 7.46
CA PRO A 121 13.51 -12.13 8.27
C PRO A 121 13.75 -12.12 9.78
N GLU A 122 14.97 -12.41 10.22
CA GLU A 122 15.37 -12.48 11.62
C GLU A 122 15.19 -11.11 12.32
N LEU A 123 15.35 -10.01 11.57
CA LEU A 123 15.15 -8.64 12.06
C LEU A 123 13.69 -8.32 12.35
N GLN A 124 12.72 -9.08 11.82
CA GLN A 124 11.30 -8.81 12.07
C GLN A 124 10.94 -8.95 13.56
N SER A 125 11.66 -9.78 14.31
CA SER A 125 11.49 -9.94 15.76
C SER A 125 11.70 -8.66 16.57
N GLN A 126 12.41 -7.67 16.01
CA GLN A 126 12.64 -6.36 16.63
C GLN A 126 11.43 -5.43 16.53
N PHE A 127 10.42 -5.78 15.73
CA PHE A 127 9.27 -4.93 15.45
C PHE A 127 7.97 -5.67 15.83
N PRO A 128 7.63 -5.72 17.13
CA PRO A 128 6.44 -6.44 17.61
C PRO A 128 5.12 -5.75 17.21
N ALA A 129 5.16 -4.47 16.85
CA ALA A 129 4.03 -3.64 16.45
C ALA A 129 3.54 -3.93 15.01
N VAL A 130 3.56 -5.20 14.59
CA VAL A 130 3.19 -5.62 13.23
C VAL A 130 2.11 -6.71 13.27
N ARG A 131 1.01 -6.48 12.55
CA ARG A 131 -0.08 -7.46 12.40
C ARG A 131 -0.40 -7.78 10.93
N PRO A 132 -1.01 -8.93 10.63
CA PRO A 132 -1.63 -9.19 9.33
C PRO A 132 -2.72 -8.16 9.02
N VAL A 133 -2.95 -7.88 7.73
CA VAL A 133 -4.08 -7.08 7.23
C VAL A 133 -5.16 -8.05 6.76
N ASP A 134 -6.30 -8.03 7.45
CA ASP A 134 -7.44 -8.93 7.20
C ASP A 134 -8.64 -8.18 6.59
N GLU A 135 -8.54 -6.86 6.49
CA GLU A 135 -9.49 -5.99 5.82
C GLU A 135 -9.15 -5.79 4.32
N ILE A 136 -10.16 -5.51 3.51
CA ILE A 136 -9.99 -5.07 2.11
C ILE A 136 -9.50 -3.62 2.11
N LEU A 137 -8.55 -3.28 1.24
CA LEU A 137 -8.15 -1.88 1.05
C LEU A 137 -8.47 -1.42 -0.37
N VAL A 138 -9.21 -0.33 -0.46
CA VAL A 138 -9.46 0.43 -1.69
C VAL A 138 -8.70 1.74 -1.59
N LEU A 139 -7.64 1.86 -2.40
CA LEU A 139 -6.73 3.00 -2.39
C LEU A 139 -6.89 3.80 -3.67
N ILE A 140 -7.25 5.06 -3.54
CA ILE A 140 -7.65 5.91 -4.67
C ILE A 140 -6.66 7.06 -4.80
N CYS A 141 -6.07 7.26 -5.97
CA CYS A 141 -5.18 8.41 -6.18
C CYS A 141 -5.97 9.72 -6.05
N GLY A 142 -5.70 10.49 -4.99
CA GLY A 142 -6.35 11.79 -4.69
C GLY A 142 -5.40 12.99 -4.70
N HIS A 143 -4.17 12.82 -5.20
CA HIS A 143 -3.10 13.82 -5.08
C HIS A 143 -3.31 15.05 -5.98
N GLY A 144 -4.04 16.05 -5.48
CA GLY A 144 -4.47 17.24 -6.23
C GLY A 144 -3.32 18.15 -6.65
N SER A 145 -2.32 18.33 -5.78
CA SER A 145 -1.13 19.14 -6.08
C SER A 145 -0.23 18.56 -7.18
N ARG A 146 -0.44 17.29 -7.56
CA ARG A 146 0.24 16.63 -8.69
C ARG A 146 -0.63 16.53 -9.93
N ASP A 147 -1.92 16.24 -9.75
CA ASP A 147 -2.89 16.12 -10.82
C ASP A 147 -4.26 16.57 -10.29
N SER A 148 -4.72 17.74 -10.73
CA SER A 148 -5.98 18.33 -10.28
C SER A 148 -7.17 17.42 -10.55
N ARG A 149 -7.13 16.60 -11.62
CA ARG A 149 -8.20 15.63 -11.93
C ARG A 149 -8.28 14.54 -10.87
N CYS A 150 -7.13 14.08 -10.35
CA CYS A 150 -7.10 13.14 -9.22
C CYS A 150 -7.58 13.80 -7.93
N GLY A 151 -7.20 15.07 -7.70
CA GLY A 151 -7.69 15.84 -6.54
C GLY A 151 -9.22 16.00 -6.52
N THR A 152 -9.84 16.22 -7.69
CA THR A 152 -11.29 16.30 -7.80
C THR A 152 -11.96 14.93 -7.69
N LEU A 153 -11.44 13.92 -8.38
CA LEU A 153 -12.09 12.62 -8.51
C LEU A 153 -11.88 11.70 -7.30
N GLY A 154 -10.75 11.84 -6.59
CA GLY A 154 -10.37 10.98 -5.47
C GLY A 154 -11.41 10.92 -4.36
N PRO A 155 -11.84 12.05 -3.79
CA PRO A 155 -12.87 12.08 -2.75
C PRO A 155 -14.22 11.53 -3.23
N LEU A 156 -14.65 11.86 -4.46
CA LEU A 156 -15.91 11.36 -5.03
C LEU A 156 -15.91 9.83 -5.13
N LEU A 157 -14.80 9.25 -5.60
CA LEU A 157 -14.65 7.79 -5.65
C LEU A 157 -14.59 7.18 -4.24
N ARG A 158 -13.91 7.82 -3.29
CA ARG A 158 -13.83 7.32 -1.90
C ARG A 158 -15.22 7.17 -1.29
N ASP A 159 -16.03 8.21 -1.44
CA ASP A 159 -17.37 8.25 -0.86
C ASP A 159 -18.27 7.19 -1.54
N GLU A 160 -18.27 7.13 -2.88
CA GLU A 160 -19.03 6.12 -3.63
C GLU A 160 -18.59 4.69 -3.31
N PHE A 161 -17.28 4.41 -3.19
CA PHE A 161 -16.80 3.07 -2.80
C PHE A 161 -17.27 2.70 -1.40
N SER A 162 -17.28 3.66 -0.47
CA SER A 162 -17.72 3.43 0.91
C SER A 162 -19.20 3.10 0.97
N ASP A 163 -20.02 3.81 0.19
CA ASP A 163 -21.47 3.56 0.10
C ASP A 163 -21.77 2.20 -0.52
N GLN A 164 -21.13 1.88 -1.64
CA GLN A 164 -21.34 0.60 -2.34
C GLN A 164 -20.85 -0.61 -1.53
N LEU A 165 -19.73 -0.46 -0.80
CA LEU A 165 -19.26 -1.51 0.13
C LEU A 165 -20.25 -1.72 1.28
N SER A 166 -20.75 -0.62 1.87
CA SER A 166 -21.75 -0.69 2.94
C SER A 166 -23.05 -1.34 2.46
N ALA A 167 -23.50 -1.05 1.24
CA ALA A 167 -24.65 -1.69 0.61
C ALA A 167 -24.46 -3.21 0.39
N GLN A 168 -23.21 -3.67 0.27
CA GLN A 168 -22.85 -5.09 0.19
C GLN A 168 -22.53 -5.70 1.56
N SER A 169 -22.97 -5.08 2.65
CA SER A 169 -22.77 -5.54 4.04
C SER A 169 -21.30 -5.60 4.51
N PHE A 170 -20.39 -4.86 3.86
CA PHE A 170 -19.03 -4.69 4.38
C PHE A 170 -19.00 -3.59 5.44
N SER A 171 -18.29 -3.83 6.54
CA SER A 171 -18.02 -2.79 7.53
C SER A 171 -16.91 -1.87 7.05
N VAL A 172 -17.22 -0.59 6.77
CA VAL A 172 -16.23 0.41 6.34
C VAL A 172 -15.53 1.01 7.55
N LEU A 173 -14.25 0.67 7.74
CA LEU A 173 -13.46 1.03 8.91
C LEU A 173 -12.78 2.38 8.73
N SER A 174 -13.07 3.33 9.62
CA SER A 174 -12.46 4.68 9.60
C SER A 174 -11.32 4.87 10.60
N SER A 175 -11.37 4.17 11.74
CA SER A 175 -10.32 4.25 12.77
C SER A 175 -9.07 3.48 12.37
N PRO A 176 -7.87 3.88 12.83
CA PRO A 176 -6.64 3.12 12.58
C PRO A 176 -6.82 1.65 13.01
N PRO A 177 -6.20 0.70 12.28
CA PRO A 177 -5.96 -0.65 12.78
C PRO A 177 -5.58 -0.71 14.28
N THR A 178 -6.28 -1.54 15.03
CA THR A 178 -5.88 -1.94 16.39
C THR A 178 -4.80 -3.01 16.34
N SER A 179 -4.09 -3.20 17.47
CA SER A 179 -3.05 -4.22 17.63
C SER A 179 -3.61 -5.65 17.63
N SER A 180 -4.88 -5.83 18.03
CA SER A 180 -5.61 -7.08 17.86
C SER A 180 -6.24 -7.16 16.46
N SER A 181 -6.06 -8.30 15.79
CA SER A 181 -6.88 -8.65 14.63
C SER A 181 -8.35 -8.67 15.05
N PRO A 182 -9.26 -8.07 14.25
CA PRO A 182 -10.69 -8.15 14.53
C PRO A 182 -11.13 -9.62 14.55
N ASP A 183 -12.09 -9.93 15.41
CA ASP A 183 -12.64 -11.27 15.52
C ASP A 183 -13.19 -11.70 14.16
N SER A 184 -12.71 -12.84 13.65
CA SER A 184 -12.98 -13.32 12.27
C SER A 184 -14.43 -13.76 12.05
N SER A 185 -15.26 -13.66 13.10
CA SER A 185 -16.70 -13.90 13.15
C SER A 185 -17.54 -12.70 12.68
N ILE A 186 -16.92 -11.53 12.50
CA ILE A 186 -17.58 -10.28 12.09
C ILE A 186 -17.59 -10.20 10.56
N SER A 187 -18.68 -9.68 9.99
CA SER A 187 -18.84 -9.36 8.55
C SER A 187 -17.56 -8.79 7.92
N PRO A 188 -17.28 -9.11 6.65
CA PRO A 188 -16.03 -8.68 6.02
C PRO A 188 -15.89 -7.15 6.08
N SER A 189 -14.67 -6.69 6.31
CA SER A 189 -14.41 -5.27 6.53
C SER A 189 -13.56 -4.69 5.40
N ALA A 190 -13.72 -3.39 5.17
CA ALA A 190 -12.99 -2.66 4.15
C ALA A 190 -12.54 -1.29 4.66
N ARG A 191 -11.46 -0.77 4.07
CA ARG A 191 -10.99 0.60 4.25
C ARG A 191 -10.90 1.26 2.89
N VAL A 192 -11.49 2.43 2.77
CA VAL A 192 -11.43 3.23 1.56
C VAL A 192 -10.67 4.52 1.88
N GLY A 193 -9.61 4.80 1.14
CA GLY A 193 -8.77 5.96 1.41
C GLY A 193 -8.23 6.58 0.14
N VAL A 194 -7.99 7.89 0.20
CA VAL A 194 -7.23 8.58 -0.84
C VAL A 194 -5.74 8.45 -0.55
N ILE A 195 -4.94 8.34 -1.60
CA ILE A 195 -3.50 8.16 -1.54
C ILE A 195 -2.77 9.14 -2.45
N SER A 196 -1.52 9.40 -2.10
CA SER A 196 -0.63 10.21 -2.93
C SER A 196 -0.37 9.53 -4.28
N HIS A 197 0.08 10.32 -5.25
CA HIS A 197 0.24 9.90 -6.64
C HIS A 197 0.98 8.56 -6.84
N ILE A 198 0.35 7.62 -7.55
CA ILE A 198 0.85 6.27 -7.87
C ILE A 198 1.31 6.12 -9.33
N GLY A 199 1.58 7.23 -10.01
CA GLY A 199 1.92 7.25 -11.43
C GLY A 199 0.69 7.21 -12.34
N GLY A 200 0.92 7.25 -13.65
CA GLY A 200 -0.16 7.13 -14.63
C GLY A 200 -0.87 8.44 -15.01
N HIS A 201 -0.20 9.60 -14.89
CA HIS A 201 -0.70 10.96 -15.24
C HIS A 201 -1.39 11.14 -16.61
N LYS A 202 -1.38 10.12 -17.48
CA LYS A 202 -2.21 10.10 -18.67
C LYS A 202 -3.71 10.00 -18.30
N PHE A 203 -4.06 9.46 -17.12
CA PHE A 203 -5.44 9.21 -16.70
C PHE A 203 -5.65 9.45 -15.20
N ALA A 204 -6.78 10.05 -14.83
CA ALA A 204 -7.29 10.09 -13.46
C ALA A 204 -8.10 8.83 -13.13
N GLY A 205 -8.53 8.69 -11.88
CA GLY A 205 -9.32 7.53 -11.44
C GLY A 205 -8.46 6.28 -11.32
N ASN A 206 -7.26 6.41 -10.77
CA ASN A 206 -6.39 5.27 -10.47
C ASN A 206 -6.79 4.70 -9.11
N VAL A 207 -7.14 3.41 -9.09
CA VAL A 207 -7.63 2.70 -7.91
C VAL A 207 -6.84 1.42 -7.74
N ILE A 208 -6.35 1.15 -6.54
CA ILE A 208 -5.72 -0.12 -6.17
C ILE A 208 -6.62 -0.82 -5.17
N ILE A 209 -6.95 -2.08 -5.42
CA ILE A 209 -7.76 -2.90 -4.53
C ILE A 209 -6.92 -4.07 -4.04
N TYR A 210 -6.68 -4.13 -2.73
CA TYR A 210 -6.02 -5.26 -2.09
C TYR A 210 -7.06 -6.15 -1.40
N ILE A 211 -7.11 -7.40 -1.81
CA ILE A 211 -7.97 -8.42 -1.19
C ILE A 211 -7.10 -9.27 -0.25
N PRO A 212 -7.40 -9.31 1.05
CA PRO A 212 -6.56 -9.95 2.05
C PRO A 212 -6.48 -11.46 1.83
N PRO A 213 -5.36 -12.12 2.20
CA PRO A 213 -5.21 -13.57 2.13
C PRO A 213 -6.23 -14.35 2.98
N SER A 214 -6.76 -13.71 4.04
CA SER A 214 -7.74 -14.27 4.97
C SER A 214 -9.12 -14.55 4.34
N MET A 215 -9.45 -13.92 3.21
CA MET A 215 -10.65 -14.20 2.42
C MET A 215 -10.52 -15.53 1.65
N THR A 216 -10.40 -16.63 2.38
CA THR A 216 -10.29 -17.98 1.80
C THR A 216 -11.48 -18.28 0.89
N GLY A 217 -11.22 -18.92 -0.26
CA GLY A 217 -12.23 -19.17 -1.30
C GLY A 217 -12.44 -18.01 -2.29
N HIS A 218 -12.02 -16.78 -1.97
CA HIS A 218 -12.09 -15.67 -2.93
C HIS A 218 -10.97 -15.78 -3.98
N ALA A 219 -11.32 -15.72 -5.27
CA ALA A 219 -10.37 -15.93 -6.38
C ALA A 219 -9.20 -14.93 -6.39
N LEU A 220 -9.44 -13.73 -5.84
CA LEU A 220 -8.44 -12.67 -5.72
C LEU A 220 -7.77 -12.59 -4.33
N ALA A 221 -8.00 -13.54 -3.42
CA ALA A 221 -7.38 -13.52 -2.09
C ALA A 221 -5.86 -13.43 -2.16
N GLY A 222 -5.28 -12.49 -1.40
CA GLY A 222 -3.85 -12.19 -1.38
C GLY A 222 -3.33 -11.52 -2.65
N ARG A 223 -4.18 -10.78 -3.37
CA ARG A 223 -3.82 -10.08 -4.60
C ARG A 223 -4.14 -8.58 -4.51
N GLY A 224 -3.41 -7.79 -5.27
CA GLY A 224 -3.68 -6.38 -5.53
C GLY A 224 -4.07 -6.15 -6.99
N ILE A 225 -5.18 -5.47 -7.25
CA ILE A 225 -5.69 -5.18 -8.59
C ILE A 225 -5.63 -3.68 -8.84
N TRP A 226 -5.07 -3.29 -9.99
CA TRP A 226 -4.94 -1.88 -10.36
C TRP A 226 -5.90 -1.54 -11.48
N TYR A 227 -6.78 -0.60 -11.20
CA TYR A 227 -7.68 0.01 -12.16
C TYR A 227 -7.27 1.44 -12.47
N GLY A 228 -7.62 1.90 -13.67
CA GLY A 228 -7.43 3.28 -14.11
C GLY A 228 -8.62 3.74 -14.95
N ARG A 229 -8.80 5.07 -15.05
CA ARG A 229 -9.98 5.68 -15.69
C ARG A 229 -11.30 5.34 -14.99
N VAL A 230 -11.25 5.04 -13.69
CA VAL A 230 -12.44 4.77 -12.89
C VAL A 230 -13.20 6.08 -12.67
N GLY A 231 -14.46 6.13 -13.09
CA GLY A 231 -15.45 7.14 -12.70
C GLY A 231 -16.44 6.60 -11.66
N PRO A 232 -17.26 7.47 -11.03
CA PRO A 232 -18.28 7.04 -10.06
C PRO A 232 -19.21 5.96 -10.62
N GLU A 233 -19.57 6.05 -11.91
CA GLU A 233 -20.42 5.09 -12.61
C GLU A 233 -19.82 3.67 -12.71
N ASN A 234 -18.52 3.51 -12.47
CA ASN A 234 -17.86 2.21 -12.49
C ASN A 234 -17.85 1.53 -11.11
N VAL A 235 -18.07 2.28 -10.02
CA VAL A 235 -17.78 1.82 -8.67
C VAL A 235 -18.65 0.63 -8.25
N GLU A 236 -19.96 0.70 -8.48
CA GLU A 236 -20.87 -0.43 -8.21
C GLU A 236 -20.40 -1.71 -8.93
N GLY A 237 -20.04 -1.59 -10.21
CA GLY A 237 -19.53 -2.71 -11.00
C GLY A 237 -18.23 -3.29 -10.42
N ILE A 238 -17.30 -2.43 -10.01
CA ILE A 238 -16.04 -2.86 -9.36
C ILE A 238 -16.32 -3.58 -8.04
N VAL A 239 -17.21 -3.06 -7.20
CA VAL A 239 -17.55 -3.69 -5.92
C VAL A 239 -18.17 -5.07 -6.17
N ARG A 240 -19.18 -5.17 -7.04
CA ARG A 240 -19.88 -6.44 -7.30
C ARG A 240 -18.99 -7.47 -8.00
N GLU A 241 -18.31 -7.10 -9.08
CA GLU A 241 -17.54 -8.06 -9.87
C GLU A 241 -16.19 -8.39 -9.23
N THR A 242 -15.46 -7.39 -8.72
CA THR A 242 -14.08 -7.58 -8.22
C THR A 242 -14.02 -7.88 -6.75
N ILE A 243 -14.69 -7.09 -5.91
CA ILE A 243 -14.57 -7.20 -4.45
C ILE A 243 -15.42 -8.37 -3.93
N VAL A 244 -16.62 -8.55 -4.46
CA VAL A 244 -17.53 -9.64 -4.09
C VAL A 244 -17.31 -10.88 -4.97
N GLY A 245 -17.31 -10.68 -6.30
CA GLY A 245 -17.29 -11.78 -7.27
C GLY A 245 -15.91 -12.36 -7.59
N GLY A 246 -14.81 -11.72 -7.16
CA GLY A 246 -13.44 -12.17 -7.44
C GLY A 246 -13.03 -12.13 -8.91
N LYS A 247 -13.66 -11.29 -9.73
CA LYS A 247 -13.37 -11.13 -11.16
C LYS A 247 -12.75 -9.78 -11.48
N VAL A 248 -11.80 -9.78 -12.40
CA VAL A 248 -11.14 -8.56 -12.85
C VAL A 248 -11.90 -7.98 -14.06
N ILE A 249 -12.23 -6.69 -14.01
CA ILE A 249 -12.84 -5.96 -15.11
C ILE A 249 -11.73 -5.54 -16.09
N GLN A 250 -11.65 -6.23 -17.23
CA GLN A 250 -10.55 -6.09 -18.18
C GLN A 250 -10.37 -4.66 -18.71
N ASP A 251 -11.47 -3.97 -19.02
CA ASP A 251 -11.44 -2.63 -19.61
C ASP A 251 -10.81 -1.57 -18.68
N LEU A 252 -10.92 -1.77 -17.37
CA LEU A 252 -10.34 -0.89 -16.36
C LEU A 252 -8.94 -1.35 -15.93
N PHE A 253 -8.57 -2.61 -16.18
CA PHE A 253 -7.37 -3.24 -15.65
C PHE A 253 -6.08 -2.64 -16.21
N ARG A 254 -5.13 -2.32 -15.32
CA ARG A 254 -3.83 -1.72 -15.66
C ARG A 254 -2.64 -2.53 -15.18
N GLY A 255 -2.89 -3.59 -14.42
CA GLY A 255 -1.90 -4.44 -13.81
C GLY A 255 -2.38 -4.96 -12.46
N GLY A 256 -1.62 -5.87 -11.89
CA GLY A 256 -1.88 -6.34 -10.55
C GLY A 256 -0.66 -7.05 -9.97
N VAL A 257 -0.80 -7.44 -8.72
CA VAL A 257 0.21 -8.21 -8.00
C VAL A 257 -0.46 -9.43 -7.40
N GLY A 258 0.07 -10.60 -7.71
CA GLY A 258 -0.40 -11.90 -7.24
C GLY A 258 0.25 -12.29 -5.92
N LYS A 259 -0.15 -13.47 -5.42
CA LYS A 259 0.46 -14.07 -4.24
C LYS A 259 1.98 -14.14 -4.40
N GLY A 260 2.70 -13.67 -3.37
CA GLY A 260 4.17 -13.66 -3.36
C GLY A 260 4.83 -12.57 -4.20
N GLY A 261 4.09 -11.55 -4.65
CA GLY A 261 4.66 -10.39 -5.35
C GLY A 261 4.80 -10.53 -6.87
N ASN A 262 4.26 -11.61 -7.44
CA ASN A 262 4.34 -11.84 -8.88
C ASN A 262 3.47 -10.85 -9.67
N VAL A 263 3.99 -10.30 -10.75
CA VAL A 263 3.23 -9.37 -11.60
C VAL A 263 2.08 -10.11 -12.29
N MET A 264 0.87 -9.57 -12.16
CA MET A 264 -0.31 -10.04 -12.90
C MET A 264 -0.44 -9.27 -14.21
N ARG A 265 -0.73 -10.03 -15.28
CA ARG A 265 -1.07 -9.51 -16.61
C ARG A 265 -2.31 -10.26 -17.09
N LEU A 266 -3.19 -9.57 -17.81
CA LEU A 266 -4.35 -10.12 -18.49
C LEU A 266 -4.11 -10.05 -19.99
#